data_AF-I1C4Y2-F1
#
_entry.id   AF-I1C4Y2-F1
#
_cell.length_a   1.000
_cell.length_b   1.000
_cell.length_c   1.000
_cell.angle_alpha   90.00
_cell.angle_beta   90.00
_cell.angle_gamma   90.00
#
_symmetry.space_group_name_H-M   'P 1'
#
loop_
_entity.id
_entity.type
_entity.pdbx_description
1 polymer ?
#
loop_
_entity_poly.entity_id
_entity_poly.type
_entity_poly.pdbx_seq_one_letter_code
_entity_poly.pdbx_strand_id
1 'polypeptide(L)'
;MVKKITTDMSVPKGLPSGEASKSNAATTKKKEKAPQDVTMKEAPPKKERATQYNIYTNEDRHRYFYFITEKLMKPKKAAKAANVNYDTARKWKQAYDKGPEKNIPLKENQLHS
;
A
#
# COMPACT_ATOMS: atom_id res chain seq x y z
N MET A 1 -36.59 -37.71 4.13
CA MET A 1 -35.18 -38.11 4.39
C MET A 1 -34.34 -36.87 4.63
N VAL A 2 -33.98 -36.61 5.88
CA VAL A 2 -33.25 -35.40 6.30
C VAL A 2 -31.82 -35.81 6.65
N LYS A 3 -30.84 -35.43 5.82
CA LYS A 3 -29.42 -35.67 6.09
C LYS A 3 -28.90 -34.54 6.99
N LYS A 4 -28.68 -34.85 8.27
CA LYS A 4 -27.95 -33.98 9.21
C LYS A 4 -26.47 -34.09 8.89
N ILE A 5 -25.82 -32.97 8.58
CA ILE A 5 -24.37 -32.91 8.38
C ILE A 5 -23.80 -32.18 9.60
N THR A 6 -23.11 -32.94 10.44
CA THR A 6 -22.46 -32.51 11.67
C THR A 6 -21.18 -31.73 11.35
N THR A 7 -21.08 -30.53 11.91
CA THR A 7 -19.87 -29.70 12.00
C THR A 7 -18.86 -30.34 12.93
N ASP A 8 -17.63 -30.54 12.47
CA ASP A 8 -16.48 -30.80 13.36
C ASP A 8 -15.38 -29.79 13.03
N MET A 9 -15.13 -28.89 13.98
CA MET A 9 -14.02 -27.95 13.95
C MET A 9 -12.81 -28.64 14.60
N SER A 10 -11.79 -28.95 13.81
CA SER A 10 -10.52 -29.46 14.31
C SER A 10 -9.39 -28.52 13.92
N VAL A 11 -8.94 -27.73 14.90
CA VAL A 11 -7.71 -26.93 14.88
C VAL A 11 -6.75 -27.55 15.90
N PRO A 12 -5.63 -28.15 15.49
CA PRO A 12 -4.61 -28.54 16.45
C PRO A 12 -3.71 -27.35 16.82
N LYS A 13 -3.79 -26.98 18.10
CA LYS A 13 -2.81 -26.20 18.86
C LYS A 13 -1.45 -26.93 18.90
N GLY A 14 -0.36 -26.17 18.82
CA GLY A 14 0.99 -26.69 19.08
C GLY A 14 2.02 -25.60 19.31
N LEU A 15 2.07 -25.06 20.53
CA LEU A 15 3.28 -24.50 21.16
C LEU A 15 3.41 -25.19 22.52
N PRO A 16 4.60 -25.71 22.87
CA PRO A 16 5.37 -25.19 24.01
C PRO A 16 6.88 -25.09 23.66
N SER A 17 7.56 -23.98 23.96
CA SER A 17 8.19 -23.62 25.25
C SER A 17 9.18 -24.66 25.79
N GLY A 18 10.45 -24.24 25.92
CA GLY A 18 11.57 -24.97 26.54
C GLY A 18 12.82 -24.85 25.65
N GLU A 19 14.03 -24.52 26.10
CA GLU A 19 14.58 -24.28 27.42
C GLU A 19 15.84 -23.42 27.22
N ALA A 20 16.10 -22.50 28.15
CA ALA A 20 17.44 -21.96 28.32
C ALA A 20 18.32 -23.03 28.97
N SER A 21 19.52 -23.26 28.44
CA SER A 21 20.59 -23.93 29.19
C SER A 21 21.91 -23.21 28.96
N LYS A 22 22.46 -22.73 30.09
CA LYS A 22 23.73 -22.05 30.24
C LYS A 22 24.91 -23.02 30.13
N SER A 23 26.05 -22.39 29.85
CA SER A 23 27.42 -22.72 30.27
C SER A 23 28.08 -23.97 29.71
N ASN A 24 29.23 -23.75 29.07
CA ASN A 24 30.53 -24.34 29.45
C ASN A 24 31.61 -23.35 28.94
N ALA A 25 32.30 -22.67 29.85
CA ALA A 25 33.56 -23.09 30.47
C ALA A 25 34.77 -22.56 29.67
N ALA A 26 35.59 -21.78 30.37
CA ALA A 26 36.67 -20.97 29.88
C ALA A 26 37.79 -21.78 29.20
N THR A 27 38.47 -21.18 28.21
CA THR A 27 39.94 -21.23 28.13
C THR A 27 40.44 -20.01 27.35
N THR A 28 41.26 -19.22 28.03
CA THR A 28 42.05 -18.10 27.54
C THR A 28 43.02 -18.54 26.43
N LYS A 29 42.97 -17.87 25.28
CA LYS A 29 44.15 -17.70 24.42
C LYS A 29 44.17 -16.26 23.91
N LYS A 30 45.01 -15.45 24.56
CA LYS A 30 45.28 -14.05 24.21
C LYS A 30 45.88 -14.05 22.80
N LYS A 31 45.09 -13.70 21.79
CA LYS A 31 45.56 -13.42 20.44
C LYS A 31 45.51 -11.91 20.27
N GLU A 32 46.68 -11.26 20.29
CA GLU A 32 46.83 -9.87 19.88
C GLU A 32 46.15 -9.69 18.53
N LYS A 33 45.06 -8.93 18.53
CA LYS A 33 44.37 -8.53 17.32
C LYS A 33 45.01 -7.22 16.89
N ALA A 34 45.92 -7.30 15.92
CA ALA A 34 46.43 -6.13 15.20
C ALA A 34 45.25 -5.23 14.79
N PRO A 35 45.42 -3.90 14.73
CA PRO A 35 44.36 -3.00 14.30
C PRO A 35 43.96 -3.40 12.88
N GLN A 36 42.81 -4.06 12.76
CA GLN A 36 42.19 -4.33 11.46
C GLN A 36 41.78 -2.98 10.91
N ASP A 37 42.62 -2.44 10.03
CA ASP A 37 42.28 -1.30 9.19
C ASP A 37 40.98 -1.66 8.44
N VAL A 38 39.89 -1.00 8.81
CA VAL A 38 38.56 -1.34 8.32
C VAL A 38 38.45 -0.77 6.92
N THR A 39 38.79 -1.57 5.92
CA THR A 39 38.65 -1.16 4.53
C THR A 39 37.16 -0.97 4.23
N MET A 40 36.74 0.29 4.14
CA MET A 40 35.37 0.66 3.79
C MET A 40 35.06 0.12 2.40
N LYS A 41 34.23 -0.92 2.33
CA LYS A 41 33.75 -1.45 1.06
C LYS A 41 32.73 -0.47 0.48
N GLU A 42 32.99 -0.03 -0.74
CA GLU A 42 32.10 0.85 -1.47
C GLU A 42 30.71 0.21 -1.60
N ALA A 43 29.66 1.01 -1.33
CA ALA A 43 28.30 0.51 -1.35
C ALA A 43 27.94 0.05 -2.77
N PRO A 44 27.27 -1.10 -2.93
CA PRO A 44 26.86 -1.56 -4.26
C PRO A 44 25.94 -0.51 -4.91
N PRO A 45 26.09 -0.26 -6.22
CA PRO A 45 25.30 0.74 -6.92
C PRO A 45 23.81 0.43 -6.73
N LYS A 46 23.07 1.45 -6.28
CA LYS A 46 21.62 1.36 -6.12
C LYS A 46 21.03 1.01 -7.48
N LYS A 47 20.34 -0.13 -7.57
CA LYS A 47 19.60 -0.50 -8.78
C LYS A 47 18.59 0.61 -9.08
N GLU A 48 18.81 1.33 -10.16
CA GLU A 48 17.84 2.30 -10.68
C GLU A 48 16.56 1.53 -11.00
N ARG A 49 15.53 1.72 -10.18
CA ARG A 49 14.19 1.26 -10.56
C ARG A 49 13.73 2.20 -11.66
N ALA A 50 13.44 1.66 -12.85
CA ALA A 50 12.71 2.38 -13.88
C ALA A 50 11.31 2.69 -13.32
N THR A 51 11.15 3.83 -12.64
CA THR A 51 9.84 4.29 -12.16
C THR A 51 9.12 4.93 -13.33
N GLN A 52 8.52 4.11 -14.18
CA GLN A 52 7.52 4.62 -15.12
C GLN A 52 6.33 5.11 -14.29
N TYR A 53 6.16 6.43 -14.22
CA TYR A 53 5.03 7.03 -13.52
C TYR A 53 3.75 6.82 -14.34
N ASN A 54 2.64 6.55 -13.65
CA ASN A 54 1.33 6.60 -14.29
C ASN A 54 0.98 8.07 -14.54
N ILE A 55 0.86 8.42 -15.82
CA ILE A 55 0.35 9.72 -16.28
C ILE A 55 -1.16 9.56 -16.48
N TYR A 56 -1.94 10.36 -15.76
CA TYR A 56 -3.41 10.36 -15.88
C TYR A 56 -3.87 11.60 -16.62
N THR A 57 -4.87 11.42 -17.49
CA THR A 57 -5.42 12.52 -18.29
C THR A 57 -6.54 13.24 -17.52
N ASN A 58 -6.97 14.40 -18.03
CA ASN A 58 -8.16 15.08 -17.49
C ASN A 58 -9.43 14.24 -17.69
N GLU A 59 -9.48 13.39 -18.72
CA GLU A 59 -10.60 12.48 -18.94
C GLU A 59 -10.71 11.44 -17.82
N ASP A 60 -9.58 10.90 -17.34
CA ASP A 60 -9.55 9.99 -16.19
C ASP A 60 -10.11 10.65 -14.93
N ARG A 61 -9.74 11.92 -14.73
CA ARG A 61 -10.25 12.75 -13.64
C ARG A 61 -11.76 12.96 -13.75
N HIS A 62 -12.26 13.31 -14.93
CA HIS A 62 -13.70 13.49 -15.18
C HIS A 62 -14.48 12.18 -14.98
N ARG A 63 -13.98 11.04 -15.48
CA ARG A 63 -14.59 9.73 -15.27
C ARG A 63 -14.71 9.39 -13.79
N TYR A 64 -13.65 9.63 -13.01
CA TYR A 64 -13.67 9.42 -11.57
C TYR A 64 -14.76 10.25 -10.89
N PHE A 65 -14.87 11.54 -11.21
CA PHE A 65 -15.90 12.40 -10.61
C PHE A 65 -17.30 12.03 -11.05
N TYR A 66 -17.51 11.70 -12.32
CA TYR A 66 -18.77 11.15 -12.82
C TYR A 66 -19.24 9.94 -12.00
N PHE A 67 -18.34 9.00 -11.66
CA PHE A 67 -18.70 7.86 -10.84
C PHE A 67 -19.08 8.23 -9.40
N ILE A 68 -18.52 9.29 -8.85
CA ILE A 68 -18.81 9.74 -7.48
C ILE A 68 -20.08 10.57 -7.42
N THR A 69 -20.29 11.49 -8.36
CA THR A 69 -21.41 12.44 -8.35
C THR A 69 -22.67 11.84 -8.97
N GLU A 70 -22.56 11.27 -10.18
CA GLU A 70 -23.71 10.77 -10.94
C GLU A 70 -24.07 9.33 -10.54
N LYS A 71 -23.06 8.48 -10.29
CA LYS A 71 -23.28 7.07 -9.93
C LYS A 71 -23.22 6.79 -8.43
N LEU A 72 -22.99 7.81 -7.61
CA LEU A 72 -22.92 7.74 -6.14
C LEU A 72 -22.03 6.58 -5.63
N MET A 73 -20.96 6.26 -6.37
CA MET A 73 -20.07 5.15 -6.03
C MET A 73 -19.13 5.53 -4.89
N LYS A 74 -18.76 4.53 -4.06
CA LYS A 74 -17.68 4.71 -3.08
C LYS A 74 -16.37 5.08 -3.78
N PRO A 75 -15.58 6.04 -3.27
CA PRO A 75 -14.37 6.54 -3.93
C PRO A 75 -13.37 5.46 -4.38
N LYS A 76 -13.18 4.41 -3.58
CA LYS A 76 -12.29 3.28 -3.92
C LYS A 76 -12.79 2.47 -5.13
N LYS A 77 -14.11 2.31 -5.27
CA LYS A 77 -14.71 1.63 -6.42
C LYS A 77 -14.69 2.54 -7.65
N ALA A 78 -14.97 3.83 -7.49
CA ALA A 78 -14.90 4.82 -8.56
C ALA A 78 -13.49 4.93 -9.15
N ALA A 79 -12.44 4.97 -8.31
CA ALA A 79 -11.05 5.01 -8.76
C ALA A 79 -10.69 3.78 -9.61
N LYS A 80 -11.11 2.59 -9.16
CA LYS A 80 -10.92 1.34 -9.93
C LYS A 80 -11.68 1.37 -11.26
N ALA A 81 -12.92 1.85 -11.26
CA ALA A 81 -13.74 1.96 -12.48
C ALA A 81 -13.18 2.98 -13.48
N ALA A 82 -12.55 4.05 -13.00
CA ALA A 82 -11.86 5.05 -13.82
C ALA A 82 -10.43 4.64 -14.23
N ASN A 83 -9.94 3.47 -13.80
CA ASN A 83 -8.56 3.01 -14.00
C ASN A 83 -7.50 3.97 -13.44
N VAL A 84 -7.76 4.56 -12.27
CA VAL A 84 -6.85 5.50 -11.59
C VAL A 84 -6.41 4.92 -10.25
N ASN A 85 -5.15 5.15 -9.87
CA ASN A 85 -4.70 4.85 -8.52
C ASN A 85 -5.56 5.61 -7.48
N TYR A 86 -6.00 4.89 -6.44
CA TYR A 86 -6.83 5.44 -5.38
C TYR A 86 -6.19 6.64 -4.68
N ASP A 87 -4.88 6.63 -4.41
CA ASP A 87 -4.22 7.75 -3.74
C ASP A 87 -4.24 9.03 -4.59
N THR A 88 -4.07 8.89 -5.90
CA THR A 88 -4.18 10.00 -6.85
C THR A 88 -5.62 10.53 -6.89
N ALA A 89 -6.60 9.63 -7.00
CA ALA A 89 -8.01 10.00 -7.04
C ALA A 89 -8.49 10.65 -5.73
N ARG A 90 -7.93 10.23 -4.58
CA ARG A 90 -8.16 10.86 -3.27
C ARG A 90 -7.64 12.30 -3.25
N LYS A 91 -6.43 12.55 -3.78
CA LYS A 91 -5.88 13.92 -3.90
C LYS A 91 -6.76 14.80 -4.79
N TRP A 92 -7.25 14.27 -5.91
CA TRP A 92 -8.18 15.00 -6.77
C TRP A 92 -9.47 15.36 -6.04
N LYS A 93 -10.07 14.40 -5.30
CA LYS A 93 -11.26 14.68 -4.51
C LYS A 93 -11.00 15.78 -3.46
N GLN A 94 -9.88 15.70 -2.75
CA GLN A 94 -9.51 16.74 -1.76
C GLN A 94 -9.30 18.11 -2.41
N ALA A 95 -8.72 18.17 -3.60
CA ALA A 95 -8.57 19.43 -4.34
C ALA A 95 -9.94 19.99 -4.80
N TYR A 96 -10.83 19.11 -5.25
CA TYR A 96 -12.19 19.46 -5.64
C TYR A 96 -13.01 19.97 -4.45
N ASP A 97 -12.96 19.29 -3.29
CA ASP A 97 -13.67 19.72 -2.08
C ASP A 97 -13.21 21.12 -1.61
N LYS A 98 -11.95 21.52 -1.89
CA LYS A 98 -11.41 22.86 -1.57
C LYS A 98 -11.76 23.94 -2.59
N GLY A 99 -12.19 23.56 -3.78
CA GLY A 99 -12.38 24.49 -4.90
C GLY A 99 -13.00 23.77 -6.11
N PRO A 100 -14.32 23.54 -6.09
CA PRO A 100 -14.99 22.73 -7.10
C PRO A 100 -14.98 23.39 -8.48
N GLU A 101 -15.14 24.72 -8.54
CA GLU A 101 -15.20 25.51 -9.78
C GLU A 101 -13.90 25.49 -10.60
N LYS A 102 -12.75 25.33 -9.94
CA LYS A 102 -11.44 25.38 -10.61
C LYS A 102 -10.97 24.03 -11.14
N ASN A 103 -11.58 22.93 -10.69
CA ASN A 103 -11.03 21.59 -10.88
C ASN A 103 -11.91 20.66 -11.74
N ILE A 104 -13.17 21.02 -11.96
CA ILE A 104 -14.05 20.38 -12.93
C ILE A 104 -14.82 21.50 -13.62
N PRO A 105 -14.64 21.74 -14.93
CA PRO A 105 -15.57 22.56 -15.69
C PRO A 105 -16.93 21.85 -15.63
N LEU A 106 -17.81 22.30 -14.74
CA LEU A 106 -19.21 21.92 -14.77
C LEU A 106 -19.76 22.51 -16.07
N LYS A 107 -20.48 21.72 -16.87
CA LYS A 107 -21.23 22.30 -18.00
C LYS A 107 -22.21 23.31 -17.42
N GLU A 108 -22.02 24.60 -17.75
CA GLU A 108 -22.97 25.68 -17.53
C GLU A 108 -24.23 25.43 -18.36
N ASN A 109 -25.06 24.49 -17.93
CA ASN A 109 -26.37 24.31 -18.55
C ASN A 109 -27.42 24.49 -17.44
N GLN A 110 -28.23 25.53 -17.61
CA GLN A 110 -29.54 25.80 -16.98
C GLN A 110 -29.56 26.77 -15.79
N LEU A 111 -29.36 28.06 -16.07
CA LEU A 111 -29.90 29.16 -15.26
C LEU A 111 -30.13 30.40 -16.15
N HIS A 112 -31.00 30.26 -17.15
CA HIS A 112 -31.66 31.40 -17.80
C HIS A 112 -33.09 30.93 -18.13
N SER A 113 -33.98 31.04 -17.15
CA SER A 113 -35.44 31.02 -17.32
C SER A 113 -35.94 32.44 -17.53
#